data_AF-A0A3P7JLX6-F1
#
_entry.id   AF-A0A3P7JLX6-F1
#
_cell.length_a   1.000
_cell.length_b   1.000
_cell.length_c   1.000
_cell.angle_alpha   90.00
_cell.angle_beta   90.00
_cell.angle_gamma   90.00
#
_symmetry.space_group_name_H-M   'P 1'
#
loop_
_entity.id
_entity.type
_entity.pdbx_description
1 polymer ?
#
loop_
_entity_poly.entity_id
_entity_poly.type
_entity_poly.pdbx_seq_one_letter_code
_entity_poly.pdbx_strand_id
1 'polypeptide(L)'
;MIYHEVEVEKCKQRDLLEQLLAEMAGDFPKLSKIFVDERDAYMTHALHSLLIKNTLEKRLSWERTDVDWQPLRVVAVVGIGHTPGIAAHWNNPVDIAPLLYIPPPSTSAKVVKFAFRAAFWGAIGFLLYRGGVRVARRFR
;
A
#
# COMPACT_ATOMS: atom_id res chain seq x y z
N MET A 1 -17.47 4.13 40.41
CA MET A 1 -18.43 3.28 39.68
C MET A 1 -18.55 3.66 38.21
N ILE A 2 -18.60 4.96 37.86
CA ILE A 2 -18.74 5.45 36.46
C ILE A 2 -17.57 5.05 35.53
N TYR A 3 -16.32 5.01 36.03
CA TYR A 3 -15.16 4.63 35.20
C TYR A 3 -15.20 3.19 34.68
N HIS A 4 -15.84 2.28 35.41
CA HIS A 4 -15.83 0.85 35.09
C HIS A 4 -16.85 0.50 34.00
N GLU A 5 -17.99 1.20 33.93
CA GLU A 5 -18.97 1.02 32.84
C GLU A 5 -18.44 1.53 31.51
N VAL A 6 -17.77 2.68 31.51
CA VAL A 6 -17.19 3.28 30.30
C VAL A 6 -16.09 2.40 29.69
N GLU A 7 -15.29 1.72 30.52
CA GLU A 7 -14.29 0.75 30.05
C GLU A 7 -14.92 -0.51 29.46
N VAL A 8 -15.97 -1.04 30.09
CA VAL A 8 -16.70 -2.23 29.59
C VAL A 8 -17.45 -1.92 28.29
N GLU A 9 -18.04 -0.74 28.16
CA GLU A 9 -18.76 -0.31 26.96
C GLU A 9 -17.79 -0.06 25.77
N LYS A 10 -16.60 0.48 26.04
CA LYS A 10 -15.51 0.56 25.06
C LYS A 10 -15.00 -0.82 24.64
N CYS A 11 -14.89 -1.78 25.54
CA CYS A 11 -14.51 -3.16 25.20
C CYS A 11 -15.56 -3.81 24.28
N LYS A 12 -16.85 -3.61 24.51
CA LYS A 12 -17.91 -4.16 23.63
C LYS A 12 -17.83 -3.60 22.20
N GLN A 13 -17.55 -2.31 22.04
CA GLN A 13 -17.38 -1.73 20.70
C GLN A 13 -16.10 -2.22 20.01
N ARG A 14 -15.02 -2.44 20.77
CA ARG A 14 -13.79 -3.05 20.25
C ARG A 14 -14.01 -4.49 19.79
N ASP A 15 -14.64 -5.33 20.62
CA ASP A 15 -14.89 -6.74 20.31
C ASP A 15 -15.74 -6.89 19.04
N LEU A 16 -16.74 -6.02 18.85
CA LEU A 16 -17.54 -5.99 17.63
C LEU A 16 -16.71 -5.63 16.40
N LEU A 17 -15.85 -4.61 16.50
CA LEU A 17 -14.99 -4.19 15.39
C LEU A 17 -13.94 -5.26 15.06
N GLU A 18 -13.36 -5.88 16.09
CA GLU A 18 -12.40 -6.99 15.94
C GLU A 18 -13.07 -8.20 15.30
N GLN A 19 -14.31 -8.55 15.69
CA GLN A 19 -15.09 -9.61 15.03
C GLN A 19 -15.37 -9.30 13.57
N LEU A 20 -15.79 -8.07 13.24
CA LEU A 20 -16.03 -7.68 11.85
C LEU A 20 -14.76 -7.73 11.02
N LEU A 21 -13.63 -7.27 11.56
CA LEU A 21 -12.33 -7.34 10.90
C LEU A 21 -11.85 -8.80 10.74
N ALA A 22 -12.12 -9.65 11.73
CA ALA A 22 -11.78 -11.08 11.69
C ALA A 22 -12.62 -11.85 10.66
N GLU A 23 -13.91 -11.55 10.57
CA GLU A 23 -14.81 -12.13 9.56
C GLU A 23 -14.38 -11.71 8.14
N MET A 24 -14.04 -10.42 7.97
CA MET A 24 -13.48 -9.92 6.71
C MET A 24 -12.11 -10.54 6.36
N ALA A 25 -11.26 -10.79 7.37
CA ALA A 25 -9.98 -11.48 7.19
C ALA A 25 -10.18 -12.97 6.83
N GLY A 26 -11.25 -13.59 7.33
CA GLY A 26 -11.67 -14.94 6.96
C GLY A 26 -12.12 -15.04 5.50
N ASP A 27 -12.98 -14.11 5.07
CA ASP A 27 -13.50 -14.09 3.70
C ASP A 27 -12.45 -13.65 2.67
N PHE A 28 -11.56 -12.72 3.06
CA PHE A 28 -10.55 -12.15 2.17
C PHE A 28 -9.16 -12.10 2.83
N PRO A 29 -8.51 -13.26 3.04
CA PRO A 29 -7.21 -13.33 3.73
C PRO A 29 -6.11 -12.56 3.01
N LYS A 30 -6.20 -12.47 1.68
CA LYS A 30 -5.27 -11.69 0.87
C LYS A 30 -5.39 -10.19 1.11
N LEU A 31 -6.60 -9.68 1.36
CA LEU A 31 -6.81 -8.27 1.67
C LEU A 31 -6.34 -7.93 3.08
N SER A 32 -6.58 -8.83 4.05
CA SER A 32 -6.07 -8.67 5.41
C SER A 32 -4.54 -8.57 5.41
N LYS A 33 -3.86 -9.48 4.71
CA LYS A 33 -2.40 -9.43 4.55
C LYS A 33 -1.91 -8.09 3.99
N ILE A 34 -2.53 -7.59 2.92
CA ILE A 34 -2.11 -6.33 2.27
C ILE A 34 -2.45 -5.10 3.14
N PHE A 35 -3.64 -5.04 3.73
CA PHE A 35 -4.10 -3.84 4.43
C PHE A 35 -3.68 -3.77 5.90
N VAL A 36 -3.40 -4.90 6.54
CA VAL A 36 -3.01 -5.00 7.95
C VAL A 36 -1.53 -5.34 8.06
N ASP A 37 -1.11 -6.54 7.67
CA ASP A 37 0.27 -7.00 7.91
C ASP A 37 1.31 -6.16 7.14
N GLU A 38 1.12 -5.96 5.83
CA GLU A 38 2.05 -5.17 5.02
C GLU A 38 2.09 -3.70 5.45
N ARG A 39 0.95 -3.16 5.91
CA ARG A 39 0.86 -1.81 6.46
C ARG A 39 1.64 -1.69 7.77
N ASP A 40 1.46 -2.62 8.69
CA ASP A 40 2.13 -2.64 10.00
C ASP A 40 3.62 -2.84 9.85
N ALA A 41 4.04 -3.69 8.92
CA ALA A 41 5.42 -3.90 8.54
C ALA A 41 6.06 -2.61 7.99
N TYR A 42 5.36 -1.88 7.10
CA TYR A 42 5.81 -0.58 6.60
C TYR A 42 5.94 0.47 7.71
N MET A 43 4.93 0.60 8.59
CA MET A 43 4.97 1.56 9.70
C MET A 43 6.13 1.27 10.66
N THR A 44 6.37 0.00 10.96
CA THR A 44 7.50 -0.43 11.79
C THR A 44 8.83 -0.01 11.18
N HIS A 45 9.02 -0.29 9.88
CA HIS A 45 10.23 0.13 9.17
C HIS A 45 10.40 1.66 9.15
N ALA A 46 9.32 2.42 8.98
CA ALA A 46 9.35 3.88 9.03
C ALA A 46 9.83 4.39 10.40
N LEU A 47 9.32 3.81 11.50
CA LEU A 47 9.77 4.15 12.86
C LEU A 47 11.26 3.86 13.07
N HIS A 48 11.73 2.69 12.65
CA HIS A 48 13.16 2.33 12.69
C HIS A 48 14.02 3.29 11.88
N SER A 49 13.60 3.62 10.66
CA SER A 49 14.30 4.56 9.79
C SER A 49 14.42 5.94 10.43
N LEU A 50 13.35 6.43 11.07
CA LEU A 50 13.35 7.71 11.78
C LEU A 50 14.27 7.66 13.00
N LEU A 51 14.21 6.59 13.80
CA LEU A 51 15.08 6.43 14.97
C LEU A 51 16.55 6.46 14.58
N ILE A 52 16.95 5.70 13.55
CA ILE A 52 18.34 5.64 13.11
C ILE A 52 18.81 7.00 12.58
N LYS A 53 18.04 7.63 11.68
CA LYS A 53 18.41 8.92 11.09
C LYS A 53 18.55 10.01 12.14
N ASN A 54 17.56 10.16 13.02
CA ASN A 54 17.58 11.19 14.06
C ASN A 54 18.66 10.90 15.12
N THR A 55 18.96 9.62 15.41
CA THR A 55 20.03 9.26 16.34
C THR A 55 21.39 9.66 15.77
N LEU A 56 21.61 9.41 14.47
CA LEU A 56 22.84 9.83 13.78
C LEU A 56 22.96 11.36 13.75
N GLU A 57 21.91 12.06 13.35
CA GLU A 57 21.89 13.53 13.32
C GLU A 57 22.16 14.13 14.70
N LYS A 58 21.47 13.63 15.75
CA LYS A 58 21.68 14.09 17.13
C LYS A 58 23.11 13.83 17.60
N ARG A 59 23.69 12.69 17.26
CA ARG A 59 25.08 12.35 17.61
C ARG A 59 26.07 13.31 16.94
N LEU A 60 25.88 13.60 15.67
CA LEU A 60 26.72 14.54 14.91
C LEU A 60 26.58 15.98 15.43
N SER A 61 25.38 16.39 15.84
CA SER A 61 25.15 17.72 16.43
C SER A 61 25.74 17.84 17.83
N TRP A 62 25.67 16.77 18.63
CA TRP A 62 26.21 16.75 19.99
C TRP A 62 27.73 16.92 20.01
N GLU A 63 28.46 16.32 19.08
CA GLU A 63 29.92 16.49 18.96
C GLU A 63 30.36 17.96 18.79
N ARG A 64 29.45 18.85 18.40
CA ARG A 64 29.70 20.29 18.20
C ARG A 64 29.15 21.17 19.33
N THR A 65 28.59 20.58 20.38
CA THR A 65 27.90 21.31 21.45
C THR A 65 28.45 20.91 22.82
N ASP A 66 28.71 21.88 23.69
CA ASP A 66 29.28 21.67 25.03
C ASP A 66 28.17 21.38 26.09
N VAL A 67 27.40 20.32 25.86
CA VAL A 67 26.31 19.88 26.77
C VAL A 67 26.42 18.38 27.01
N ASP A 68 25.93 17.88 28.14
CA ASP A 68 25.95 16.45 28.43
C ASP A 68 25.12 15.63 27.42
N TRP A 69 25.64 14.47 27.03
CA TRP A 69 24.95 13.56 26.12
C TRP A 69 23.63 13.07 26.72
N GLN A 70 22.56 13.17 25.94
CA GLN A 70 21.28 12.58 26.29
C GLN A 70 20.80 11.65 25.16
N PRO A 71 20.30 10.44 25.48
CA PRO A 71 19.76 9.53 24.47
C PRO A 71 18.59 10.18 23.73
N LEU A 72 18.43 9.85 22.44
CA LEU A 72 17.25 10.25 21.69
C LEU A 72 16.03 9.51 22.25
N ARG A 73 14.98 10.26 22.59
CA ARG A 73 13.69 9.72 22.99
C ARG A 73 12.65 10.16 21.96
N VAL A 74 12.02 9.19 21.30
CA VAL A 74 10.96 9.43 20.32
C VAL A 74 9.69 8.79 20.84
N VAL A 75 8.59 9.55 20.80
CA VAL A 75 7.25 9.06 21.11
C VAL A 75 6.45 9.08 19.82
N ALA A 76 6.02 7.91 19.36
CA ALA A 76 5.14 7.76 18.21
C ALA A 76 3.71 7.50 18.70
N VAL A 77 2.75 8.26 18.20
CA VAL A 77 1.33 8.04 18.45
C VAL A 77 0.77 7.22 17.31
N VAL A 78 0.24 6.03 17.61
CA VAL A 78 -0.28 5.09 16.62
C VAL A 78 -1.69 4.63 17.04
N GLY A 79 -2.53 4.35 16.05
CA GLY A 79 -3.85 3.75 16.28
C GLY A 79 -3.74 2.38 16.97
N ILE A 80 -4.69 2.11 17.87
CA ILE A 80 -4.66 0.92 18.75
C ILE A 80 -4.74 -0.43 18.02
N GLY A 81 -5.22 -0.44 16.77
CA GLY A 81 -5.23 -1.66 15.94
C GLY A 81 -3.85 -2.07 15.43
N HIS A 82 -2.90 -1.13 15.37
CA HIS A 82 -1.58 -1.35 14.78
C HIS A 82 -0.49 -1.59 15.83
N THR A 83 -0.75 -1.26 17.10
CA THR A 83 0.20 -1.51 18.20
C THR A 83 0.64 -2.98 18.30
N PRO A 84 -0.24 -4.01 18.21
CA PRO A 84 0.22 -5.40 18.25
C PRO A 84 1.04 -5.80 17.02
N GLY A 85 0.66 -5.36 15.81
CA GLY A 85 1.39 -5.68 14.59
C GLY A 85 2.77 -5.01 14.55
N ILE A 86 2.88 -3.76 14.99
CA ILE A 86 4.18 -3.08 15.11
C ILE A 86 5.08 -3.78 16.11
N ALA A 87 4.56 -4.19 17.27
CA ALA A 87 5.32 -4.93 18.26
C ALA A 87 5.81 -6.28 17.71
N ALA A 88 4.98 -7.00 16.96
CA ALA A 88 5.34 -8.26 16.33
C ALA A 88 6.44 -8.12 15.26
N HIS A 89 6.42 -7.02 14.50
CA HIS A 89 7.43 -6.72 13.48
C HIS A 89 8.68 -6.01 14.02
N TRP A 90 8.69 -5.56 15.28
CA TRP A 90 9.72 -4.65 15.81
C TRP A 90 11.15 -5.17 15.70
N ASN A 91 11.37 -6.46 16.00
CA ASN A 91 12.70 -7.08 15.98
C ASN A 91 13.02 -7.82 14.69
N ASN A 92 12.09 -7.83 13.73
CA ASN A 92 12.26 -8.50 12.46
C ASN A 92 12.68 -7.46 11.41
N PRO A 93 13.86 -7.57 10.78
CA PRO A 93 14.23 -6.68 9.69
C PRO A 93 13.28 -6.93 8.50
N VAL A 94 12.28 -6.07 8.37
CA VAL A 94 11.32 -6.11 7.26
C VAL A 94 11.98 -5.49 6.04
N ASP A 95 12.19 -6.30 5.00
CA ASP A 95 12.52 -5.77 3.68
C ASP A 95 11.26 -5.14 3.07
N ILE A 96 11.25 -3.80 3.00
CA ILE A 96 10.14 -3.02 2.44
C ILE A 96 10.25 -2.82 0.93
N ALA A 97 11.38 -3.15 0.31
CA ALA A 97 11.56 -2.93 -1.14
C ALA A 97 10.50 -3.66 -1.98
N PRO A 98 10.08 -4.90 -1.63
CA PRO A 98 8.97 -5.57 -2.29
C PRO A 98 7.61 -4.87 -2.08
N LEU A 99 7.40 -4.24 -0.91
CA LEU A 99 6.13 -3.57 -0.58
C LEU A 99 5.93 -2.26 -1.36
N LEU A 100 7.02 -1.60 -1.75
CA LEU A 100 6.97 -0.36 -2.53
C LEU A 100 6.94 -0.59 -4.04
N TYR A 101 7.06 -1.85 -4.48
CA TYR A 101 7.14 -2.19 -5.90
C TYR A 101 5.76 -2.41 -6.52
N ILE A 102 5.39 -1.58 -7.49
CA ILE A 102 4.18 -1.77 -8.30
C ILE A 102 4.57 -2.53 -9.57
N PRO A 103 4.04 -3.74 -9.82
CA PRO A 103 4.42 -4.52 -10.98
C PRO A 103 4.01 -3.81 -12.28
N PRO A 104 4.89 -3.73 -13.29
CA PRO A 104 4.55 -3.14 -14.57
C PRO A 104 3.48 -3.98 -15.28
N PRO A 105 2.63 -3.37 -16.12
CA PRO A 105 1.63 -4.10 -16.88
C PRO A 105 2.31 -5.10 -17.83
N SER A 106 1.71 -6.29 -17.97
CA SER A 106 2.27 -7.36 -18.79
C SER A 106 2.46 -6.93 -20.25
N THR A 107 3.51 -7.44 -20.89
CA THR A 107 3.80 -7.19 -22.31
C THR A 107 2.66 -7.66 -23.22
N SER A 108 2.01 -8.77 -22.87
CA SER A 108 0.84 -9.28 -23.58
C SER A 108 -0.34 -8.30 -23.58
N ALA A 109 -0.60 -7.61 -22.47
CA ALA A 109 -1.67 -6.60 -22.40
C ALA A 109 -1.38 -5.42 -23.36
N LYS A 110 -0.12 -5.03 -23.53
CA LYS A 110 0.29 -4.01 -24.50
C LYS A 110 0.08 -4.47 -25.94
N VAL A 111 0.45 -5.72 -26.25
CA VAL A 111 0.28 -6.31 -27.60
C VAL A 111 -1.20 -6.40 -27.96
N VAL A 112 -2.04 -6.91 -27.07
CA VAL A 112 -3.49 -7.03 -27.30
C VAL A 112 -4.12 -5.66 -27.55
N LYS A 113 -3.76 -4.64 -26.75
CA LYS A 113 -4.23 -3.27 -26.96
C LYS A 113 -3.84 -2.71 -28.33
N PHE A 114 -2.61 -2.97 -28.78
CA PHE A 114 -2.14 -2.56 -30.10
C PHE A 114 -2.84 -3.31 -31.23
N ALA A 115 -2.99 -4.64 -31.10
CA ALA A 115 -3.66 -5.48 -32.08
C ALA A 115 -5.11 -5.04 -32.30
N PHE A 116 -5.84 -4.75 -31.21
CA PHE A 116 -7.22 -4.28 -31.29
C PHE A 116 -7.31 -2.93 -32.00
N ARG A 117 -6.38 -2.01 -31.72
CA ARG A 117 -6.34 -0.69 -32.38
C ARG A 117 -5.99 -0.81 -33.86
N ALA A 118 -5.04 -1.68 -34.22
CA ALA A 118 -4.68 -1.95 -35.61
C ALA A 118 -5.84 -2.60 -36.38
N ALA A 119 -6.53 -3.57 -35.76
CA ALA A 119 -7.70 -4.21 -36.35
C ALA A 119 -8.84 -3.21 -36.61
N PHE A 120 -9.10 -2.29 -35.66
CA PHE A 120 -10.11 -1.25 -35.82
C PHE A 120 -9.82 -0.32 -37.02
N TRP A 121 -8.59 0.21 -37.10
CA TRP A 121 -8.19 1.05 -38.24
C TRP A 121 -8.13 0.28 -39.56
N GLY A 122 -7.69 -0.98 -39.53
CA GLY A 122 -7.71 -1.87 -40.69
C GLY A 122 -9.11 -2.13 -41.21
N ALA A 123 -10.09 -2.35 -40.32
CA ALA A 123 -11.49 -2.53 -40.70
C ALA A 123 -12.10 -1.28 -41.34
N ILE A 124 -11.81 -0.09 -40.79
CA ILE A 124 -12.25 1.19 -41.37
C ILE A 124 -11.65 1.36 -42.77
N GLY A 125 -10.33 1.17 -42.92
CA GLY A 125 -9.66 1.27 -44.22
C GLY A 125 -10.22 0.28 -45.25
N PHE A 126 -10.49 -0.95 -44.83
CA PHE A 126 -11.09 -1.98 -45.69
C PHE A 126 -12.53 -1.63 -46.12
N LEU A 127 -13.35 -1.12 -45.21
CA LEU A 127 -14.71 -0.66 -45.52
C LEU A 127 -14.71 0.50 -46.52
N LEU A 128 -13.85 1.49 -46.31
CA LEU A 128 -13.69 2.63 -47.23
C LEU A 128 -13.22 2.16 -48.61
N TYR A 129 -12.20 1.30 -48.66
CA TYR A 129 -11.70 0.74 -49.91
C TYR A 129 -12.79 -0.05 -50.66
N ARG A 130 -13.49 -0.96 -49.97
CA ARG A 130 -14.51 -1.80 -50.58
C ARG A 130 -15.75 -0.99 -51.02
N GLY A 131 -16.10 0.05 -50.26
CA GLY A 131 -17.14 1.02 -50.62
C GLY A 131 -16.76 1.83 -51.86
N GLY A 132 -15.55 2.38 -51.90
CA GLY A 132 -15.03 3.15 -53.03
C GLY A 132 -14.95 2.32 -54.32
N VAL A 133 -14.43 1.09 -54.24
CA VAL A 133 -14.38 0.17 -55.39
C VAL A 133 -15.78 -0.20 -55.88
N ARG A 134 -16.78 -0.32 -55.00
CA ARG A 134 -18.17 -0.62 -55.37
C ARG A 134 -18.84 0.56 -56.08
N VAL A 135 -18.58 1.80 -55.66
CA VAL A 135 -19.09 3.02 -56.31
C VAL A 135 -18.40 3.24 -57.67
N ALA A 136 -17.08 3.07 -57.74
CA ALA A 136 -16.33 3.22 -58.99
C ALA A 136 -16.77 2.23 -60.09
N ARG A 137 -17.15 1.00 -59.71
CA ARG A 137 -17.73 0.02 -60.65
C ARG A 137 -19.18 0.30 -61.04
N ARG A 138 -19.88 1.20 -60.35
CA ARG A 138 -21.27 1.57 -60.64
C ARG A 138 -21.38 2.77 -61.59
N PHE A 139 -20.31 3.55 -61.71
CA PHE A 139 -20.19 4.70 -62.63
C PHE A 139 -19.41 4.39 -63.92
N ARG A 140 -19.04 3.13 -64.13
CA ARG A 140 -18.48 2.60 -65.39
C ARG A 140 -19.50 1.67 -66.02
#